data_AF-B9SC92-F1
#
_entry.id   AF-B9SC92-F1
#
_cell.length_a   1.000
_cell.length_b   1.000
_cell.length_c   1.000
_cell.angle_alpha   90.00
_cell.angle_beta   90.00
_cell.angle_gamma   90.00
#
_symmetry.space_group_name_H-M   'P 1'
#
loop_
_entity.id
_entity.type
_entity.pdbx_description
1 polymer ?
#
loop_
_entity_poly.entity_id
_entity_poly.type
_entity_poly.pdbx_seq_one_letter_code
_entity_poly.pdbx_strand_id
1 'polypeptide(L)'
;MAYEDPTIDFKGLTQAEYSLSCFLSGLKDEIKIPVKMLNPNNLQQAYALARMQDSYLNVSKGYRTYNIKPPLLPTPKYSTS
;
A
#
# COMPACT_ATOMS: atom_id res chain seq x y z
N MET A 1 15.40 -40.26 10.96
CA MET A 1 14.12 -39.74 10.45
C MET A 1 14.15 -38.25 10.72
N ALA A 2 14.37 -37.42 9.69
CA ALA A 2 14.29 -35.98 9.87
C ALA A 2 12.84 -35.67 10.28
N TYR A 3 12.67 -35.02 11.43
CA TYR A 3 11.37 -34.51 11.85
C TYR A 3 11.09 -33.29 10.95
N GLU A 4 10.32 -33.49 9.89
CA GLU A 4 9.75 -32.37 9.13
C GLU A 4 8.79 -31.64 10.08
N ASP A 5 9.07 -30.37 10.40
CA ASP A 5 8.21 -29.55 11.23
C ASP A 5 6.88 -29.30 10.47
N PRO A 6 5.73 -29.69 11.04
CA PRO A 6 4.43 -29.59 10.36
C PRO A 6 3.99 -28.15 10.06
N THR A 7 4.73 -27.14 10.52
CA THR A 7 4.46 -25.73 10.25
C THR A 7 5.19 -25.19 9.01
N ILE A 8 6.14 -25.94 8.46
CA ILE A 8 7.00 -25.55 7.34
C ILE A 8 6.39 -26.03 6.01
N ASP A 9 6.21 -25.12 5.06
CA ASP A 9 5.60 -25.37 3.75
C ASP A 9 6.61 -25.81 2.68
N PHE A 10 6.14 -26.01 1.44
CA PHE A 10 6.93 -26.45 0.28
C PHE A 10 8.13 -25.54 -0.07
N LYS A 11 8.29 -24.37 0.57
CA LYS A 11 9.44 -23.47 0.34
C LYS A 11 10.36 -23.32 1.54
N GLY A 12 10.14 -24.08 2.61
CA GLY A 12 10.91 -23.92 3.83
C GLY A 12 10.50 -22.69 4.65
N LEU A 13 9.33 -22.10 4.36
CA LEU A 13 8.77 -21.00 5.14
C LEU A 13 7.73 -21.53 6.12
N THR A 14 7.57 -20.86 7.25
CA THR A 14 6.42 -21.13 8.11
C THR A 14 5.13 -20.71 7.40
N GLN A 15 4.01 -21.36 7.74
CA GLN A 15 2.68 -20.98 7.23
C GLN A 15 2.38 -19.48 7.37
N ALA A 16 2.85 -18.85 8.45
CA ALA A 16 2.67 -17.43 8.71
C ALA A 16 3.44 -16.55 7.71
N GLU A 17 4.71 -16.88 7.45
CA GLU A 17 5.55 -16.15 6.49
C GLU A 17 5.08 -16.37 5.05
N TYR A 18 4.63 -17.58 4.71
CA TYR A 18 4.02 -17.88 3.42
C TYR A 18 2.75 -17.05 3.21
N SER A 19 1.86 -17.02 4.20
CA SER A 19 0.60 -16.26 4.13
C SER A 19 0.86 -14.76 3.99
N LEU A 20 1.84 -14.23 4.73
CA LEU A 20 2.26 -12.83 4.60
C LEU A 20 2.84 -12.55 3.21
N SER A 21 3.73 -13.40 2.71
CA SER A 21 4.36 -13.25 1.39
C SER A 21 3.34 -13.32 0.26
N CYS A 22 2.37 -14.24 0.35
CA CYS A 22 1.28 -14.39 -0.59
C CYS A 22 0.35 -13.17 -0.58
N PHE A 23 -0.01 -12.67 0.61
CA PHE A 23 -0.78 -11.43 0.73
C PHE A 23 -0.05 -10.26 0.09
N LEU A 24 1.22 -10.05 0.45
CA LEU A 24 2.03 -8.96 -0.09
C LEU A 24 2.17 -9.06 -1.60
N SER A 25 2.39 -10.25 -2.17
CA SER A 25 2.55 -10.44 -3.61
C SER A 25 1.29 -10.08 -4.41
N GLY A 26 0.10 -10.32 -3.84
CA GLY A 26 -1.19 -9.98 -4.44
C GLY A 26 -1.56 -8.49 -4.40
N LEU A 27 -0.82 -7.63 -3.69
CA LEU A 27 -1.10 -6.20 -3.64
C LEU A 27 -0.67 -5.48 -4.93
N LYS A 28 -1.46 -4.46 -5.32
CA LYS A 28 -1.09 -3.47 -6.35
C LYS A 28 0.19 -2.75 -5.93
N ASP A 29 1.07 -2.41 -6.88
CA ASP A 29 2.37 -1.82 -6.54
C ASP A 29 2.28 -0.49 -5.79
N GLU A 30 1.29 0.35 -6.13
CA GLU A 30 0.98 1.61 -5.41
C GLU A 30 0.72 1.40 -3.91
N ILE A 31 0.27 0.21 -3.50
CA ILE A 31 0.01 -0.16 -2.11
C ILE A 31 1.15 -1.04 -1.56
N LYS A 32 1.66 -1.98 -2.35
CA LYS A 32 2.70 -2.94 -1.96
C LYS A 32 3.98 -2.24 -1.52
N ILE A 33 4.46 -1.25 -2.29
CA ILE A 33 5.70 -0.54 -2.00
C ILE A 33 5.64 0.13 -0.60
N PRO A 34 4.66 1.00 -0.30
CA PRO A 34 4.59 1.64 1.01
C PRO A 34 4.33 0.64 2.14
N VAL A 35 3.53 -0.41 1.91
CA VAL A 35 3.33 -1.46 2.92
C VAL A 35 4.66 -2.17 3.24
N LYS A 36 5.46 -2.54 2.24
CA LYS A 36 6.78 -3.17 2.46
C LYS A 36 7.77 -2.25 3.15
N MET A 37 7.76 -0.95 2.85
CA MET A 37 8.64 0.03 3.51
C MET A 37 8.38 0.15 5.02
N LEU A 38 7.14 -0.13 5.45
CA LEU A 38 6.76 -0.14 6.86
C LEU A 38 7.05 -1.47 7.57
N ASN A 39 7.60 -2.45 6.86
CA ASN A 39 8.09 -3.72 7.37
C ASN A 39 7.10 -4.48 8.28
N PRO A 40 5.91 -4.86 7.78
CA PRO A 40 4.93 -5.62 8.56
C PRO A 40 5.47 -7.00 8.92
N ASN A 41 5.33 -7.39 10.19
CA ASN A 41 5.84 -8.68 10.69
C ASN A 41 4.79 -9.80 10.68
N ASN A 42 3.53 -9.48 10.39
CA ASN A 42 2.45 -10.45 10.31
C ASN A 42 1.33 -9.97 9.38
N LEU A 43 0.43 -10.89 9.06
CA LEU A 43 -0.67 -10.66 8.11
C LEU A 43 -1.61 -9.54 8.57
N GLN A 44 -1.89 -9.44 9.87
CA GLN A 44 -2.79 -8.42 10.41
C GLN A 44 -2.23 -7.01 10.22
N GLN A 45 -0.94 -6.81 10.50
CA GLN A 45 -0.25 -5.54 10.26
C GLN A 45 -0.24 -5.21 8.76
N ALA A 46 0.12 -6.16 7.90
CA ALA A 46 0.11 -5.95 6.45
C ALA A 46 -1.27 -5.55 5.93
N TYR A 47 -2.33 -6.19 6.44
CA TYR A 47 -3.71 -5.87 6.08
C TYR A 47 -4.13 -4.47 6.53
N ALA A 48 -3.85 -4.10 7.78
CA ALA A 48 -4.17 -2.77 8.31
C ALA A 48 -3.47 -1.67 7.50
N LEU A 49 -2.17 -1.84 7.23
CA LEU A 49 -1.39 -0.91 6.41
C LEU A 49 -1.92 -0.82 4.97
N ALA A 50 -2.24 -1.96 4.35
CA ALA A 50 -2.80 -1.97 3.00
C ALA A 50 -4.15 -1.23 2.92
N ARG A 51 -5.02 -1.39 3.93
CA ARG A 51 -6.30 -0.66 4.00
C ARG A 51 -6.12 0.85 4.15
N MET A 52 -5.13 1.29 4.94
CA MET A 52 -4.81 2.71 5.06
C MET A 52 -4.33 3.30 3.73
N GLN A 53 -3.43 2.60 3.04
CA GLN A 53 -2.90 3.04 1.75
C GLN A 53 -3.99 3.05 0.66
N ASP A 54 -4.85 2.03 0.61
CA ASP A 54 -5.98 1.98 -0.34
C ASP A 54 -6.94 3.18 -0.13
N SER A 55 -7.25 3.48 1.12
CA SER A 55 -8.10 4.62 1.48
C SER A 55 -7.48 5.96 1.06
N TYR A 56 -6.17 6.12 1.30
CA TYR A 56 -5.43 7.31 0.88
C TYR A 56 -5.38 7.48 -0.64
N LEU A 57 -5.18 6.38 -1.39
CA LEU A 57 -5.19 6.41 -2.85
C LEU A 57 -6.56 6.77 -3.41
N ASN A 58 -7.65 6.27 -2.80
CA ASN A 58 -9.01 6.61 -3.24
C ASN A 58 -9.31 8.11 -3.04
N VAL A 59 -8.90 8.68 -1.89
CA VAL A 59 -9.08 10.12 -1.63
C VAL A 59 -8.21 10.97 -2.56
N SER A 60 -6.94 10.61 -2.75
CA SER A 60 -6.01 11.38 -3.59
C SER A 60 -6.35 11.32 -5.08
N LYS A 61 -6.89 10.20 -5.58
CA LYS A 61 -7.45 10.13 -6.95
C LYS A 61 -8.59 11.12 -7.13
N GLY A 62 -9.46 11.26 -6.12
CA GLY A 62 -10.44 12.34 -6.08
C GLY A 62 -9.79 13.72 -6.11
N TYR A 63 -8.77 13.96 -5.26
CA TYR A 63 -8.06 15.25 -5.24
C TYR A 63 -7.41 15.61 -6.58
N ARG A 64 -6.83 14.64 -7.30
CA ARG A 64 -6.28 14.88 -8.65
C ARG A 64 -7.35 15.39 -9.61
N THR A 65 -8.57 14.86 -9.59
CA THR A 65 -9.64 15.38 -10.46
C THR A 65 -10.12 16.78 -10.05
N TYR A 66 -10.05 17.14 -8.76
CA TYR A 66 -10.32 18.51 -8.30
C TYR A 66 -9.22 19.50 -8.70
N ASN A 67 -7.94 19.09 -8.78
CA ASN A 67 -6.83 19.98 -9.17
C ASN A 67 -6.71 20.25 -10.67
N ILE A 68 -7.43 19.49 -11.52
CA ILE A 68 -7.56 19.83 -12.95
C ILE A 68 -8.58 20.96 -13.15
N LYS A 69 -9.40 21.28 -12.14
CA LYS A 69 -10.35 22.39 -12.22
C LYS A 69 -9.57 23.70 -12.12
N PRO A 70 -9.92 24.73 -12.92
CA PRO A 70 -9.30 26.04 -12.81
C PRO A 70 -9.43 26.57 -11.37
N PRO A 71 -8.43 27.31 -10.88
CA PRO A 71 -8.45 27.83 -9.52
C PRO A 71 -9.75 28.62 -9.27
N LEU A 72 -10.35 28.41 -8.10
CA LEU A 72 -11.63 29.04 -7.71
C LEU A 72 -11.55 30.57 -7.71
N LEU A 73 -10.33 31.09 -7.52
CA LEU A 73 -10.06 32.52 -7.53
C LEU A 73 -9.13 32.84 -8.71
N PRO A 74 -9.41 33.92 -9.46
CA PRO A 74 -8.51 34.39 -10.49
C PRO A 74 -7.16 34.78 -9.88
N THR A 75 -6.05 34.47 -10.56
CA THR A 75 -4.74 34.94 -10.13
C THR A 75 -4.67 36.46 -10.32
N PRO A 76 -4.19 37.21 -9.31
CA PRO A 76 -4.06 38.66 -9.42
C PRO A 76 -3.12 39.00 -10.59
N LYS A 77 -3.59 39.87 -11.50
CA LYS A 77 -2.76 40.40 -12.58
C LYS A 77 -1.95 41.57 -12.03
N TYR A 78 -0.63 41.43 -12.00
CA TYR A 78 0.24 42.55 -11.71
C TYR A 78 0.14 43.56 -12.87
N SER A 79 -0.26 44.79 -12.56
CA SER A 79 -0.27 45.90 -13.50
C SER A 79 1.18 46.29 -13.78
N THR A 80 1.66 46.03 -14.99
CA THR A 80 2.92 46.61 -15.47
C THR A 80 2.66 48.08 -15.79
N SER A 81 3.27 48.99 -15.01
CA SER A 81 3.32 50.43 -15.29
C SER A 81 4.15 50.76 -16.51
#